data_AF-A0A2S0I920-F1
#
_entry.id   AF-A0A2S0I920-F1
#
_cell.length_a   1.000
_cell.length_b   1.000
_cell.length_c   1.000
_cell.angle_alpha   90.00
_cell.angle_beta   90.00
_cell.angle_gamma   90.00
#
_symmetry.space_group_name_H-M   'P 1'
#
loop_
_entity.id
_entity.type
_entity.pdbx_description
1 polymer ?
#
loop_
_entity_poly.entity_id
_entity_poly.type
_entity_poly.pdbx_seq_one_letter_code
_entity_poly.pdbx_strand_id
1 'polypeptide(L)'
;MPDHPQAELETGASQQGNLVQFLLWIAARPRTYAETMEAWRTHCPRLSAWEDATANGLIDMTQEESTVKGEAVLVLTEKGRALLASNADLP
;
A
#
# COMPACT_ATOMS: atom_id res chain seq x y z
N MET A 1 -31.35 -5.03 17.60
CA MET A 1 -29.88 -5.19 17.56
C MET A 1 -29.56 -5.65 16.14
N PRO A 2 -28.90 -4.86 15.28
CA PRO A 2 -28.59 -5.36 13.95
C PRO A 2 -27.41 -6.32 14.08
N ASP A 3 -27.76 -7.59 13.94
CA ASP A 3 -26.94 -8.71 13.52
C ASP A 3 -26.18 -8.27 12.26
N HIS A 4 -24.86 -8.11 12.32
CA HIS A 4 -24.05 -7.61 11.22
C HIS A 4 -23.97 -8.67 10.10
N PRO A 5 -24.63 -8.50 8.95
CA PRO A 5 -24.51 -9.40 7.83
C PRO A 5 -23.56 -8.78 6.81
N GLN A 6 -22.34 -9.31 6.66
CA GLN A 6 -21.51 -9.18 5.46
C GLN A 6 -20.22 -10.02 5.58
N ALA A 7 -20.42 -11.34 5.61
CA ALA A 7 -19.54 -12.21 4.84
C ALA A 7 -19.91 -12.04 3.35
N GLU A 8 -18.96 -12.29 2.44
CA GLU A 8 -19.13 -12.34 0.98
C GLU A 8 -19.03 -11.00 0.22
N LEU A 9 -17.81 -10.57 -0.12
CA LEU A 9 -17.54 -9.79 -1.34
C LEU A 9 -16.15 -10.11 -1.92
N GLU A 10 -16.16 -11.03 -2.90
CA GLU A 10 -15.45 -10.89 -4.18
C GLU A 10 -13.93 -10.65 -4.17
N THR A 11 -13.16 -11.73 -4.04
CA THR A 11 -11.68 -11.74 -4.05
C THR A 11 -11.04 -11.62 -5.45
N GLY A 12 -11.81 -11.41 -6.52
CA GLY A 12 -11.27 -11.38 -7.89
C GLY A 12 -10.82 -10.00 -8.39
N ALA A 13 -11.59 -8.95 -8.11
CA ALA A 13 -11.28 -7.56 -8.54
C ALA A 13 -10.75 -6.69 -7.39
N SER A 14 -10.98 -7.08 -6.14
CA SER A 14 -10.66 -6.31 -4.93
C SER A 14 -9.16 -6.26 -4.59
N GLN A 15 -8.34 -7.16 -5.16
CA GLN A 15 -6.90 -7.21 -4.85
C GLN A 15 -6.10 -6.10 -5.56
N GLN A 16 -6.48 -5.76 -6.80
CA GLN A 16 -5.79 -4.75 -7.61
C GLN A 16 -6.10 -3.33 -7.12
N GLY A 17 -7.33 -3.09 -6.66
CA GLY A 17 -7.72 -1.81 -6.04
C GLY A 17 -6.94 -1.49 -4.77
N ASN A 18 -6.62 -2.51 -3.97
CA ASN A 18 -5.83 -2.34 -2.75
C ASN A 18 -4.40 -1.84 -3.03
N LEU A 19 -3.78 -2.27 -4.14
CA LEU A 19 -2.46 -1.80 -4.55
C LEU A 19 -2.48 -0.31 -4.91
N VAL A 20 -3.39 0.13 -5.77
CA VAL A 20 -3.48 1.55 -6.16
C VAL A 20 -3.82 2.42 -4.95
N GLN A 21 -4.73 1.98 -4.07
CA GLN A 21 -5.03 2.66 -2.82
C GLN A 21 -3.82 2.72 -1.87
N PHE A 22 -3.00 1.67 -1.83
CA PHE A 22 -1.74 1.66 -1.09
C PHE A 22 -0.76 2.70 -1.65
N LEU A 23 -0.55 2.73 -2.96
CA LEU A 23 0.34 3.70 -3.60
C LEU A 23 -0.16 5.14 -3.41
N LEU A 24 -1.46 5.40 -3.53
CA LEU A 24 -2.07 6.70 -3.23
C LEU A 24 -1.83 7.10 -1.77
N TRP A 25 -1.97 6.15 -0.85
CA TRP A 25 -1.75 6.39 0.56
C TRP A 25 -0.31 6.82 0.80
N ILE A 26 0.69 6.09 0.29
CA ILE A 26 2.12 6.46 0.38
C ILE A 26 2.41 7.79 -0.37
N ALA A 27 1.81 8.03 -1.53
CA ALA A 27 1.97 9.27 -2.28
C ALA A 27 1.49 10.51 -1.51
N ALA A 28 0.40 10.36 -0.75
CA ALA A 28 -0.20 11.47 -0.03
C ALA A 28 0.75 12.04 1.02
N ARG A 29 1.54 11.20 1.69
CA ARG A 29 2.53 11.59 2.70
C ARG A 29 3.63 10.54 2.78
N PRO A 30 4.92 10.95 2.82
CA PRO A 30 6.01 10.03 3.14
C PRO A 30 5.74 9.42 4.53
N ARG A 31 5.82 8.09 4.62
CA ARG A 31 5.56 7.34 5.86
C ARG A 31 6.62 6.30 6.08
N THR A 32 6.86 5.95 7.33
CA THR A 32 7.86 4.95 7.67
C THR A 32 7.35 3.53 7.47
N TYR A 33 8.29 2.58 7.40
CA TYR A 33 7.98 1.16 7.40
C TYR A 33 7.16 0.76 8.63
N ALA A 34 7.49 1.28 9.82
CA ALA A 34 6.73 0.98 11.04
C ALA A 34 5.27 1.42 10.93
N GLU A 35 5.01 2.68 10.56
CA GLU A 35 3.64 3.20 10.38
C GLU A 35 2.85 2.40 9.33
N THR A 36 3.53 2.02 8.25
CA THR A 36 2.92 1.24 7.17
C THR A 36 2.56 -0.16 7.64
N MET A 37 3.46 -0.82 8.36
CA MET A 37 3.18 -2.12 8.94
C MET A 37 2.06 -2.03 9.97
N GLU A 38 1.99 -0.99 10.82
CA GLU A 38 0.88 -0.83 11.77
C GLU A 38 -0.47 -0.63 11.07
N ALA A 39 -0.52 0.19 10.04
CA ALA A 39 -1.74 0.47 9.28
C ALA A 39 -2.21 -0.73 8.43
N TRP A 40 -1.28 -1.50 7.85
CA TRP A 40 -1.60 -2.53 6.84
C TRP A 40 -1.52 -3.98 7.38
N ARG A 41 -0.78 -4.27 8.46
CA ARG A 41 -0.67 -5.63 9.06
C ARG A 41 -1.92 -6.08 9.80
N THR A 42 -2.74 -5.14 10.27
CA THR A 42 -3.95 -5.42 11.06
C THR A 42 -5.18 -5.80 10.22
N HIS A 43 -5.12 -5.59 8.91
CA HIS A 43 -6.22 -5.86 7.99
C HIS A 43 -5.81 -6.98 7.02
N CYS A 44 -6.19 -8.21 7.35
CA CYS A 44 -5.75 -9.44 6.66
C CYS A 44 -6.11 -9.64 5.16
N PRO A 45 -6.76 -8.71 4.42
CA PRO A 45 -6.69 -8.72 2.95
C PRO A 45 -5.77 -7.65 2.33
N ARG A 46 -5.15 -6.77 3.14
CA ARG A 46 -4.37 -5.62 2.66
C ARG A 46 -2.86 -5.87 2.62
N LEU A 47 -2.36 -6.96 3.22
CA LEU A 47 -0.95 -7.32 3.18
C LEU A 47 -0.47 -7.63 1.75
N SER A 48 -1.34 -8.23 0.92
CA SER A 48 -1.00 -8.56 -0.47
C SER A 48 -0.68 -7.32 -1.33
N ALA A 49 -1.24 -6.15 -1.01
CA ALA A 49 -0.90 -4.90 -1.71
C ALA A 49 0.52 -4.41 -1.37
N TRP A 50 0.93 -4.56 -0.12
CA TRP A 50 2.30 -4.27 0.32
C TRP A 50 3.30 -5.22 -0.32
N GLU A 51 2.99 -6.52 -0.32
CA GLU A 51 3.82 -7.55 -0.93
C GLU A 51 3.96 -7.32 -2.44
N ASP A 52 2.86 -7.02 -3.14
CA ASP A 52 2.89 -6.71 -4.57
C ASP A 52 3.67 -5.41 -4.85
N ALA A 53 3.47 -4.35 -4.07
CA ALA A 53 4.21 -3.09 -4.22
C ALA A 53 5.73 -3.29 -4.06
N THR A 54 6.11 -4.09 -3.06
CA THR A 54 7.53 -4.40 -2.78
C THR A 54 8.10 -5.33 -3.85
N ALA A 55 7.38 -6.40 -4.22
CA ALA A 55 7.82 -7.37 -5.22
C ALA A 55 7.94 -6.76 -6.63
N ASN A 56 7.05 -5.84 -6.98
CA ASN A 56 7.07 -5.14 -8.25
C ASN A 56 8.02 -3.93 -8.29
N GLY A 57 8.64 -3.57 -7.16
CA GLY A 57 9.51 -2.40 -7.04
C GLY A 57 8.76 -1.08 -7.29
N LEU A 58 7.51 -1.00 -6.84
CA LEU A 58 6.66 0.20 -6.94
C LEU A 58 6.96 1.20 -5.82
N ILE A 59 7.51 0.70 -4.71
CA ILE A 59 8.00 1.48 -3.57
C ILE A 59 9.47 1.19 -3.32
N ASP A 60 10.16 2.17 -2.77
CA ASP A 60 11.53 2.10 -2.30
C ASP A 60 11.59 2.56 -0.84
N MET A 61 12.66 2.21 -0.15
CA MET A 61 12.90 2.60 1.24
C MET A 61 14.13 3.50 1.26
N THR A 62 13.95 4.78 1.56
CA THR A 62 15.10 5.64 1.78
C THR A 62 15.81 5.12 3.02
N GLN A 63 17.06 4.68 2.84
CA GLN A 63 17.98 4.45 3.95
C GLN A 63 18.43 5.82 4.46
N GLU A 64 17.50 6.61 5.00
CA GLU A 64 17.87 7.83 5.72
C GLU A 64 18.47 7.41 7.06
N GLU A 65 19.77 7.08 7.04
CA GLU A 65 20.78 7.05 8.13
C GLU A 65 20.32 6.66 9.54
N SER A 66 19.21 5.94 9.66
CA SER A 66 18.59 5.58 10.90
C SER A 66 18.94 4.13 11.14
N THR A 67 19.72 3.88 12.19
CA THR A 67 20.18 2.56 12.62
C THR A 67 19.03 1.61 12.97
N VAL A 68 17.80 2.11 12.99
CA VAL A 68 16.57 1.41 13.34
C VAL A 68 15.74 1.12 12.08
N LYS A 69 15.57 -0.16 11.75
CA LYS A 69 14.78 -0.66 10.60
C LYS A 69 13.35 -0.11 10.48
N GLY A 70 12.77 0.41 11.56
CA GLY A 70 11.41 0.94 11.60
C GLY A 70 11.26 2.36 11.06
N GLU A 71 12.35 3.11 10.94
CA GLU A 71 12.35 4.53 10.56
C GLU A 71 12.57 4.75 9.06
N ALA A 72 12.85 3.69 8.30
CA ALA A 72 13.01 3.78 6.85
C ALA A 72 11.74 4.37 6.21
N VAL A 73 11.89 5.47 5.49
CA VAL A 73 10.76 6.17 4.85
C VAL A 73 10.47 5.50 3.51
N LEU A 74 9.20 5.18 3.30
CA LEU A 74 8.70 4.59 2.08
C LEU A 74 8.39 5.68 1.07
N VAL A 75 9.01 5.57 -0.09
CA VAL A 75 8.85 6.48 -1.21
C VAL A 75 8.40 5.71 -2.44
N LEU A 76 7.59 6.34 -3.29
CA LEU A 76 7.22 5.73 -4.57
C LEU A 76 8.42 5.76 -5.51
N THR A 77 8.67 4.65 -6.19
CA THR A 77 9.61 4.62 -7.31
C THR A 77 9.00 5.29 -8.54
N GLU A 78 9.82 5.51 -9.57
CA GLU A 78 9.35 5.91 -10.90
C GLU A 78 8.21 5.01 -11.40
N LYS A 79 8.37 3.70 -11.18
CA LYS A 79 7.40 2.68 -11.62
C LYS A 79 6.10 2.76 -10.82
N GLY A 80 6.17 2.97 -9.51
CA GLY A 80 4.99 3.19 -8.67
C GLY A 80 4.21 4.44 -9.06
N ARG A 81 4.92 5.54 -9.34
CA ARG A 81 4.31 6.79 -9.82
C ARG A 81 3.66 6.63 -11.19
N ALA A 82 4.32 5.92 -12.12
CA ALA A 82 3.77 5.66 -13.45
C ALA A 82 2.49 4.81 -13.38
N LEU A 83 2.50 3.74 -12.57
CA LEU A 83 1.30 2.92 -12.36
C LEU A 83 0.15 3.73 -11.76
N LEU A 84 0.46 4.60 -10.79
CA LEU A 84 -0.51 5.48 -10.17
C LEU A 84 -1.11 6.47 -11.18
N ALA A 85 -0.27 7.09 -12.00
CA ALA A 85 -0.70 8.02 -13.04
C ALA A 85 -1.61 7.34 -14.08
N SER A 86 -1.26 6.14 -14.54
CA SER A 86 -2.07 5.36 -15.50
C SER A 86 -3.44 4.94 -14.94
N ASN A 87 -3.61 4.89 -13.62
CA ASN A 87 -4.89 4.56 -12.98
C ASN A 87 -5.67 5.81 -12.54
N ALA A 88 -5.01 6.96 -12.40
CA ALA A 88 -5.65 8.25 -12.10
C ALA A 88 -6.18 8.94 -13.36
N ASP A 89 -5.70 8.56 -14.54
CA ASP A 89 -6.16 9.00 -15.86
C ASP A 89 -7.35 8.17 -16.36
N LEU A 90 -8.40 8.05 -15.54
CA LEU A 90 -9.71 7.54 -15.99
C LEU A 90 -10.71 8.71 -15.92
N PRO A 91 -11.34 9.09 -17.04
CA PRO A 91 -12.32 10.20 -17.09
C PRO A 91 -13.62 9.90 -16.33
#